data_AF-A0A7M2XW64-F1
#
_entry.id   AF-A0A7M2XW64-F1
#
_cell.length_a   1.000
_cell.length_b   1.000
_cell.length_c   1.000
_cell.angle_alpha   90.00
_cell.angle_beta   90.00
_cell.angle_gamma   90.00
#
_symmetry.space_group_name_H-M   'P 1'
#
loop_
_entity.id
_entity.type
_entity.pdbx_description
1 polymer ?
#
loop_
_entity_poly.entity_id
_entity_poly.type
_entity_poly.pdbx_seq_one_letter_code
_entity_poly.pdbx_strand_id
1 'polypeptide(L)'
;MFVSASAASQSFPPGIRGWEHMPYGYRRWNGTVWAPAWVDRYNQQLDLIRRLFEAGYDVEHHVEDWYRMLTEFDLLGKELDARERVAR
;
A
#
# COMPACT_ATOMS: atom_id res chain seq x y z
N MET A 1 8.45 -15.76 31.73
CA MET A 1 8.16 -14.56 30.91
C MET A 1 9.13 -14.59 29.74
N PHE A 2 8.68 -14.97 28.55
CA PHE A 2 9.53 -14.98 27.36
C PHE A 2 9.56 -13.56 26.80
N VAL A 3 10.66 -12.85 27.03
CA VAL A 3 10.98 -11.66 26.23
C VAL A 3 11.51 -12.19 24.91
N SER A 4 10.65 -12.21 23.89
CA SER A 4 11.09 -12.46 22.52
C SER A 4 11.98 -11.29 22.09
N ALA A 5 13.28 -11.51 22.15
CA ALA A 5 14.27 -10.68 21.50
C ALA A 5 14.12 -10.82 19.98
N SER A 6 13.32 -9.95 19.34
CA SER A 6 13.38 -9.82 17.86
C SER A 6 12.75 -8.55 17.26
N ALA A 7 12.53 -7.48 18.04
CA ALA A 7 12.04 -6.21 17.46
C ALA A 7 13.17 -5.27 17.00
N ALA A 8 14.41 -5.50 17.44
CA ALA A 8 15.50 -4.53 17.28
C ALA A 8 16.23 -4.58 15.91
N SER A 9 15.84 -5.48 14.99
CA SER A 9 16.59 -5.70 13.74
C SER A 9 15.74 -5.60 12.46
N GLN A 10 14.43 -5.41 12.55
CA GLN A 10 13.59 -5.30 11.37
C GLN A 10 13.46 -3.83 10.95
N SER A 11 14.05 -3.46 9.81
CA SER A 11 13.89 -2.11 9.26
C SER A 11 12.47 -1.86 8.72
N PHE A 12 11.69 -2.93 8.50
CA PHE A 12 10.35 -2.90 7.95
C PHE A 12 9.49 -4.04 8.53
N PRO A 13 8.17 -3.85 8.70
CA PRO A 13 7.26 -4.95 9.03
C PRO A 13 7.13 -5.92 7.85
N PRO A 14 6.70 -7.18 8.08
CA PRO A 14 6.40 -8.14 7.02
C PRO A 14 5.49 -7.52 5.94
N GLY A 15 5.81 -7.75 4.67
CA GLY A 15 5.06 -7.19 3.52
C GLY A 15 5.51 -5.80 3.07
N ILE A 16 6.16 -5.00 3.92
CA ILE A 16 6.72 -3.71 3.52
C ILE A 16 8.19 -3.88 3.12
N ARG A 17 8.57 -3.29 1.98
CA ARG A 17 9.96 -3.34 1.45
C ARG A 17 10.66 -1.98 1.42
N GLY A 18 9.92 -0.90 1.69
CA GLY A 18 10.39 0.46 1.59
C GLY A 18 9.32 1.44 2.07
N TRP A 19 9.76 2.65 2.42
CA TRP A 19 8.89 3.76 2.83
C TRP A 19 8.72 4.81 1.73
N GLU A 20 9.22 4.54 0.53
CA GLU A 20 9.14 5.47 -0.58
C GLU A 20 7.68 5.69 -1.01
N HIS A 21 7.30 6.95 -1.15
CA HIS A 21 5.99 7.33 -1.66
C HIS A 21 5.86 6.95 -3.12
N MET A 22 4.64 6.57 -3.51
CA MET A 22 4.29 6.39 -4.90
C MET A 22 4.26 7.75 -5.61
N PRO A 23 5.01 7.94 -6.71
CA PRO A 23 4.90 9.13 -7.53
C PRO A 23 3.58 9.19 -8.31
N TYR A 24 3.05 10.40 -8.49
CA TYR A 24 1.85 10.63 -9.31
C TYR A 24 2.10 10.31 -10.79
N GLY A 25 1.06 9.85 -11.48
CA GLY A 25 1.12 9.56 -12.92
C GLY A 25 1.92 8.32 -13.30
N TYR A 26 2.45 7.57 -12.32
CA TYR A 26 3.21 6.36 -12.58
C TYR A 26 2.31 5.22 -13.05
N ARG A 27 2.68 4.59 -14.17
CA ARG A 27 2.00 3.41 -14.71
C ARG A 27 2.47 2.16 -13.97
N ARG A 28 1.54 1.45 -13.33
CA ARG A 28 1.81 0.18 -12.64
C ARG A 28 2.02 -0.96 -13.64
N TRP A 29 2.49 -2.10 -13.14
CA TRP A 29 2.74 -3.33 -13.92
C TRP A 29 1.49 -3.86 -14.66
N ASN A 30 0.30 -3.54 -14.16
CA ASN A 30 -0.99 -3.90 -14.76
C ASN A 30 -1.43 -2.93 -15.88
N GLY A 31 -0.62 -1.92 -16.22
CA GLY A 31 -0.95 -0.92 -17.25
C GLY A 31 -1.82 0.24 -16.76
N THR A 32 -2.35 0.17 -15.54
CA THR A 32 -3.23 1.20 -14.96
C THR A 32 -2.41 2.34 -14.39
N VAL A 33 -2.78 3.58 -14.73
CA VAL A 33 -2.34 4.79 -14.04
C VAL A 33 -3.37 5.09 -12.97
N TRP A 34 -2.92 5.18 -11.71
CA TRP A 34 -3.82 5.50 -10.61
C TRP A 34 -4.23 6.96 -10.63
N ALA A 35 -5.50 7.21 -10.29
CA ALA A 35 -5.97 8.56 -10.04
C ALA A 35 -5.19 9.19 -8.87
N PRO A 36 -4.96 10.52 -8.86
CA PRO A 36 -4.22 11.18 -7.79
C PRO A 36 -4.73 10.85 -6.38
N ALA A 37 -6.05 10.79 -6.19
CA ALA A 37 -6.66 10.44 -4.91
C ALA A 37 -6.28 9.03 -4.40
N TRP A 38 -6.04 8.06 -5.30
CA TRP A 38 -5.59 6.72 -4.93
C TRP A 38 -4.12 6.72 -4.52
N VAL A 39 -3.30 7.54 -5.18
CA VAL A 39 -1.89 7.77 -4.80
C VAL A 39 -1.81 8.44 -3.43
N ASP A 40 -2.63 9.46 -3.18
CA ASP A 40 -2.72 10.14 -1.88
C ASP A 40 -3.08 9.14 -0.77
N ARG A 41 -4.13 8.34 -1.00
CA ARG A 41 -4.57 7.34 -0.04
C ARG A 41 -3.49 6.29 0.24
N TYR A 42 -2.79 5.83 -0.81
CA TYR A 42 -1.67 4.91 -0.68
C TYR A 42 -0.56 5.47 0.21
N ASN A 43 -0.11 6.69 -0.06
CA ASN A 43 0.97 7.34 0.68
C ASN A 43 0.57 7.61 2.13
N GLN A 44 -0.67 8.06 2.37
CA GLN A 44 -1.19 8.28 3.72
C GLN A 44 -1.23 7.00 4.57
N GLN A 45 -1.63 5.87 3.99
CA GLN A 45 -1.63 4.59 4.70
C GLN A 45 -0.21 4.10 4.98
N LEU A 46 0.72 4.28 4.03
CA LEU A 46 2.13 3.95 4.23
C LEU A 46 2.74 4.77 5.38
N ASP A 47 2.44 6.08 5.44
CA ASP A 47 2.88 6.96 6.52
C ASP A 47 2.26 6.60 7.88
N LEU A 48 1.02 6.09 7.91
CA LEU A 48 0.40 5.59 9.12
C LEU A 48 1.11 4.33 9.62
N ILE A 49 1.29 3.33 8.75
CA ILE A 49 1.98 2.08 9.07
C ILE A 49 3.40 2.36 9.57
N ARG A 50 4.13 3.25 8.90
CA ARG A 50 5.47 3.66 9.31
C ARG A 50 5.49 4.21 10.73
N ARG A 51 4.62 5.18 11.03
CA ARG A 51 4.56 5.82 12.34
C ARG A 51 4.23 4.83 13.45
N LEU A 52 3.30 3.90 13.21
CA LEU A 52 2.94 2.86 14.17
C LEU A 52 4.09 1.87 14.39
N PHE A 53 4.74 1.43 13.32
CA PHE A 53 5.88 0.52 13.38
C PHE A 53 7.08 1.14 14.11
N GLU A 54 7.45 2.39 13.77
CA GLU A 54 8.52 3.14 14.44
C GLU A 54 8.22 3.37 15.93
N ALA A 55 6.93 3.46 16.31
CA ALA A 55 6.50 3.53 17.70
C ALA A 55 6.40 2.16 18.41
N GLY A 56 6.72 1.06 17.72
CA GLY A 56 6.75 -0.30 18.27
C GLY A 56 5.38 -0.98 18.40
N TYR A 57 4.34 -0.44 17.73
CA TYR A 57 3.04 -1.10 17.66
C TYR A 57 3.05 -2.27 16.67
N ASP A 58 2.18 -3.24 16.92
CA ASP A 58 1.85 -4.25 15.93
C ASP A 58 1.06 -3.62 14.77
N VAL A 59 1.53 -3.87 13.55
CA VAL A 59 1.01 -3.28 12.32
C VAL A 59 0.53 -4.33 11.32
N GLU A 60 0.52 -5.61 11.66
CA GLU A 60 0.14 -6.69 10.74
C GLU A 60 -1.22 -6.42 10.09
N HIS A 61 -2.24 -6.12 10.90
CA HIS A 61 -3.57 -5.77 10.40
C HIS A 61 -3.60 -4.51 9.52
N HIS A 62 -2.75 -3.52 9.80
CA HIS A 62 -2.67 -2.31 8.97
C HIS A 62 -2.04 -2.62 7.61
N VAL A 63 -1.05 -3.52 7.57
CA VAL A 63 -0.44 -3.99 6.32
C VAL A 63 -1.44 -4.82 5.53
N GLU A 64 -2.22 -5.70 6.17
CA GLU A 64 -3.30 -6.47 5.53
C GLU A 64 -4.36 -5.54 4.91
N ASP A 65 -4.84 -4.56 5.68
CA ASP A 65 -5.82 -3.57 5.21
C ASP A 65 -5.29 -2.75 4.04
N TRP A 66 -4.00 -2.39 4.08
CA TRP A 66 -3.34 -1.72 2.98
C TRP A 66 -3.35 -2.58 1.72
N TYR A 67 -2.97 -3.86 1.80
CA TYR A 67 -3.02 -4.78 0.66
C TYR A 67 -4.43 -5.00 0.11
N ARG A 68 -5.44 -5.07 0.98
CA ARG A 68 -6.85 -5.14 0.57
C ARG A 68 -7.24 -3.93 -0.27
N MET A 69 -6.90 -2.73 0.20
CA MET A 69 -7.12 -1.50 -0.55
C MET A 69 -6.38 -1.50 -1.91
N LEU A 70 -5.15 -2.00 -2.00
CA LEU A 70 -4.43 -2.09 -3.28
C LEU A 70 -5.16 -3.02 -4.27
N THR A 71 -5.77 -4.08 -3.75
CA THR A 71 -6.55 -5.04 -4.56
C THR A 71 -7.81 -4.38 -5.11
N GLU A 72 -8.50 -3.59 -4.29
CA GLU A 72 -9.66 -2.81 -4.73
C GLU A 72 -9.28 -1.80 -5.83
N PHE A 73 -8.14 -1.11 -5.70
CA PHE A 73 -7.65 -0.20 -6.73
C PHE A 73 -7.31 -0.93 -8.05
N ASP A 74 -6.77 -2.15 -7.98
CA ASP A 74 -6.50 -2.97 -9.17
C ASP A 74 -7.81 -3.39 -9.88
N LEU A 75 -8.81 -3.84 -9.12
CA LEU A 75 -10.11 -4.23 -9.66
C LEU A 75 -10.83 -3.05 -10.31
N LEU A 76 -10.90 -1.91 -9.63
CA LEU A 76 -11.51 -0.69 -10.16
C LEU A 76 -10.76 -0.18 -11.39
N GLY A 77 -9.42 -0.23 -11.37
CA GLY A 77 -8.59 0.15 -12.51
C GLY A 77 -8.89 -0.66 -13.77
N LYS A 78 -9.04 -1.98 -13.62
CA LYS A 78 -9.42 -2.89 -14.72
C LYS A 78 -10.83 -2.62 -15.23
N GLU A 79 -11.77 -2.36 -14.32
CA GLU A 79 -13.16 -2.04 -14.69
C GLU A 79 -13.25 -0.74 -15.49
N LEU A 80 -12.52 0.31 -15.09
CA LEU A 80 -12.47 1.58 -15.81
C LEU A 80 -11.87 1.41 -17.22
N ASP A 81 -10.74 0.72 -17.34
CA ASP A 81 -10.12 0.44 -18.64
C ASP A 81 -11.05 -0.36 -19.57
N ALA A 82 -11.76 -1.37 -19.03
CA ALA A 82 -12.74 -2.13 -19.79
C ALA A 82 -13.90 -1.26 -20.30
N ARG A 83 -14.40 -0.32 -19.48
CA ARG A 83 -15.44 0.64 -19.88
C ARG A 83 -14.98 1.58 -20.98
N GLU A 84 -13.75 2.09 -20.90
CA GLU A 84 -13.20 2.98 -21.93
C GLU A 84 -13.03 2.28 -23.28
N ARG A 85 -12.73 0.98 -23.30
CA ARG A 85 -12.64 0.19 -24.53
C ARG A 85 -13.99 -0.03 -25.21
N VAL A 86 -15.07 -0.17 -24.43
CA VAL A 86 -16.44 -0.36 -24.95
C VAL A 86 -17.05 0.95 -25.46
N ALA A 87 -16.63 2.09 -24.91
CA ALA A 87 -17.13 3.41 -25.29
C ALA A 87 -16.47 4.02 -26.54
N ARG A 88 -15.44 3.36 -27.11
CA ARG A 88 -14.77 3.75 -28.36
C ARG A 88 -15.33 2.98 -29.54
#